data_AF-A0A955CDH5-F1
#
_entry.id   AF-A0A955CDH5-F1
#
_cell.length_a   1.000
_cell.length_b   1.000
_cell.length_c   1.000
_cell.angle_alpha   90.00
_cell.angle_beta   90.00
_cell.angle_gamma   90.00
#
_symmetry.space_group_name_H-M   'P 1'
#
loop_
_entity.id
_entity.type
_entity.pdbx_description
1 polymer ?
#
loop_
_entity_poly.entity_id
_entity_poly.type
_entity_poly.pdbx_seq_one_letter_code
_entity_poly.pdbx_strand_id
1 'polypeptide(L)' 'MSRATRLAWRLSICLGVLGAATRASADQPALERIAIYPTNIVLRTAGARQRVIVQGVSADGITYDVTDNATLEF' A
#
# COMPACT_ATOMS: atom_id res chain seq x y z
N MET A 1 50.37 25.73 -21.97
CA MET A 1 49.44 24.59 -21.79
C MET A 1 48.07 25.07 -21.33
N SER A 2 47.07 24.68 -22.13
CA SER A 2 45.61 24.66 -21.98
C SER A 2 44.89 25.52 -20.93
N ARG A 3 44.15 26.52 -21.42
CA ARG A 3 43.00 27.14 -20.73
C ARG A 3 41.64 26.56 -21.18
N ALA A 4 41.61 25.90 -22.34
CA ALA A 4 40.39 25.40 -22.97
C ALA A 4 39.85 24.09 -22.36
N THR A 5 40.69 23.30 -21.67
CA THR A 5 40.28 21.97 -21.17
C THR A 5 39.62 22.00 -19.79
N ARG A 6 39.63 23.14 -19.06
CA ARG A 6 39.02 23.23 -17.71
C ARG A 6 37.54 23.61 -17.69
N LEU A 7 37.00 24.09 -18.81
CA LEU A 7 35.61 24.55 -18.86
C LEU A 7 34.61 23.42 -19.12
N ALA A 8 35.06 22.34 -19.79
CA ALA A 8 34.24 21.16 -20.08
C ALA A 8 33.90 20.32 -18.82
N TRP A 9 34.62 20.50 -17.71
CA TRP A 9 34.33 19.86 -16.42
C TRP A 9 33.68 20.81 -15.42
N ARG A 10 32.82 21.72 -15.85
CA ARG A 10 31.91 22.40 -14.92
C ARG A 10 30.44 22.27 -15.32
N LEU A 11 30.16 21.68 -16.49
CA LEU A 11 28.81 21.53 -17.04
C LEU A 11 28.21 20.13 -16.90
N SER A 12 28.89 19.17 -16.25
CA SER A 12 28.35 17.82 -16.02
C SER A 12 27.63 17.63 -14.67
N ILE A 13 27.46 18.68 -13.86
CA ILE A 13 26.99 18.53 -12.47
C ILE A 13 25.49 18.84 -12.27
N CYS A 14 24.79 19.42 -13.24
CA CYS A 14 23.36 19.75 -13.07
C CYS A 14 22.36 18.68 -13.54
N LEU A 15 22.78 17.60 -14.20
CA LEU A 15 21.84 16.61 -14.77
C LEU A 15 21.58 15.38 -13.86
N GLY A 16 22.24 15.28 -12.72
CA GLY A 16 22.16 14.09 -11.84
C GLY A 16 21.13 14.15 -10.71
N VAL A 17 20.43 15.28 -10.49
CA VAL A 17 19.61 15.50 -9.29
C VAL A 17 18.17 15.83 -9.66
N LEU A 18 17.48 14.91 -10.34
CA LEU A 18 16.03 15.01 -10.55
C LEU A 18 15.30 13.67 -10.34
N GLY A 19 15.92 12.72 -9.62
CA GLY A 19 15.43 11.34 -9.49
C GLY A 19 14.95 10.90 -8.12
N ALA A 20 15.05 11.73 -7.07
CA ALA A 20 14.64 11.33 -5.73
C ALA A 20 13.18 11.74 -5.46
N ALA A 21 12.23 11.07 -6.11
CA ALA A 21 10.85 11.06 -5.64
C ALA A 21 10.84 10.29 -4.32
N THR A 22 10.85 11.01 -3.18
CA THR A 22 10.61 10.41 -1.88
C THR A 22 9.20 9.84 -1.92
N ARG A 23 9.08 8.51 -2.01
CA ARG A 23 7.80 7.84 -1.78
C ARG A 23 7.47 8.09 -0.31
N ALA A 24 6.58 9.04 -0.06
CA ALA A 24 5.99 9.21 1.25
C ALA A 24 5.15 7.95 1.51
N SER A 25 5.70 7.02 2.29
CA SER A 25 4.91 5.97 2.89
C SER A 25 4.05 6.65 3.96
N ALA A 26 2.79 6.90 3.64
CA ALA A 26 1.81 7.22 4.66
C ALA A 26 1.74 6.01 5.60
N ASP A 27 2.03 6.23 6.88
CA ASP A 27 1.84 5.19 7.89
C ASP A 27 0.36 4.87 7.93
N GLN A 28 -0.01 3.64 7.56
CA GLN A 28 -1.41 3.25 7.51
C GLN A 28 -1.89 3.17 8.95
N PRO A 29 -2.97 3.88 9.32
CA PRO A 29 -3.34 3.99 10.72
C PRO A 29 -3.63 2.59 11.28
N ALA A 30 -3.13 2.35 12.50
CA ALA A 30 -3.33 1.08 13.18
C ALA A 30 -4.83 0.79 13.31
N LEU A 31 -5.21 -0.45 12.97
CA LEU A 31 -6.57 -0.94 13.12
C LEU A 31 -6.80 -1.34 14.57
N GLU A 32 -7.84 -0.80 15.20
CA GLU A 32 -8.25 -1.16 16.56
C GLU A 32 -9.25 -2.31 16.60
N ARG A 33 -10.03 -2.49 15.53
CA ARG A 33 -11.06 -3.52 15.45
C ARG A 33 -11.12 -4.13 14.07
N ILE A 34 -11.42 -5.42 14.01
CA ILE A 34 -11.75 -6.14 12.79
C ILE A 34 -13.21 -6.59 12.87
N ALA A 35 -13.97 -6.37 11.79
CA ALA A 35 -15.34 -6.84 11.63
C ALA A 35 -15.43 -7.71 10.36
N ILE A 36 -16.08 -8.87 10.47
CA ILE A 36 -16.17 -9.86 9.40
C ILE A 36 -17.63 -10.09 9.06
N TYR A 37 -17.93 -10.08 7.76
CA TYR A 37 -19.29 -10.27 7.28
C TYR A 37 -19.36 -11.29 6.14
N PRO A 38 -20.43 -12.11 6.11
CA PRO A 38 -21.45 -12.24 7.16
C PRO A 38 -20.95 -13.04 8.36
N THR A 39 -21.56 -12.82 9.53
CA THR A 39 -21.19 -13.49 10.80
C THR A 39 -21.56 -14.97 10.84
N ASN A 40 -22.46 -15.41 9.97
CA ASN A 40 -22.82 -16.80 9.78
C ASN A 40 -22.76 -17.18 8.29
N ILE A 41 -22.17 -18.33 8.00
CA ILE A 41 -22.00 -18.83 6.63
C ILE A 41 -22.95 -20.01 6.44
N VAL A 42 -23.77 -19.96 5.39
CA VAL A 42 -24.78 -20.99 5.11
C VAL A 42 -24.69 -21.41 3.65
N LEU A 43 -24.15 -22.61 3.42
CA LEU A 43 -24.03 -23.23 2.10
C LEU A 43 -25.05 -24.37 1.98
N ARG A 44 -25.99 -24.27 1.04
CA ARG A 44 -27.13 -25.20 0.92
C ARG A 44 -26.94 -26.32 -0.09
N THR A 45 -26.04 -26.15 -1.04
CA THR A 45 -25.81 -27.10 -2.14
C THR A 45 -24.33 -27.45 -2.24
N ALA A 46 -24.06 -28.64 -2.78
CA ALA A 46 -22.70 -29.03 -3.11
C ALA A 46 -22.11 -28.05 -4.13
N GLY A 47 -20.92 -27.51 -3.85
CA GLY A 47 -20.24 -26.54 -4.69
C GLY A 47 -20.67 -25.08 -4.50
N ALA A 48 -21.61 -24.78 -3.59
CA ALA A 48 -21.94 -23.40 -3.24
C ALA A 48 -20.71 -22.66 -2.70
N ARG A 49 -20.57 -21.40 -3.08
CA ARG A 49 -19.54 -20.48 -2.59
C ARG A 49 -20.20 -19.25 -2.03
N GLN A 50 -19.61 -18.68 -0.99
CA GLN A 50 -20.10 -17.46 -0.37
C GLN A 50 -18.93 -16.51 -0.17
N ARG A 51 -19.12 -15.24 -0.52
CA ARG A 51 -18.12 -14.20 -0.31
C ARG A 51 -18.12 -13.78 1.16
N VAL A 52 -16.94 -13.59 1.70
CA VAL A 52 -16.70 -12.98 3.02
C VAL A 52 -15.96 -11.67 2.79
N ILE A 53 -16.34 -10.65 3.55
CA ILE A 53 -15.72 -9.31 3.54
C ILE A 53 -15.13 -9.07 4.92
N VAL A 54 -13.93 -8.51 4.95
CA VAL A 54 -13.23 -8.14 6.19
C VAL A 54 -13.02 -6.64 6.21
N GLN A 55 -13.45 -6.01 7.29
CA GLN A 55 -13.31 -4.58 7.51
C GLN A 55 -12.43 -4.33 8.73
N GLY A 56 -11.45 -3.45 8.55
CA GLY A 56 -10.66 -2.88 9.64
C GLY A 56 -11.22 -1.53 10.05
N VAL A 57 -11.35 -1.28 11.35
CA VAL A 57 -11.73 0.03 11.88
C VAL A 57 -10.53 0.59 12.62
N SER A 58 -10.09 1.78 12.22
CA SER A 58 -9.01 2.53 12.87
C SER A 58 -9.51 3.23 14.15
N ALA A 59 -8.58 3.66 15.00
CA ALA A 59 -8.82 4.48 16.18
C ALA A 59 -9.68 5.73 15.89
N ASP A 60 -9.51 6.32 14.70
CA ASP A 60 -10.28 7.49 14.27
C ASP A 60 -11.70 7.13 13.78
N GLY A 61 -12.10 5.85 13.87
CA GLY A 61 -13.40 5.34 13.46
C GLY A 61 -13.53 5.10 11.94
N ILE A 62 -12.48 5.36 11.16
CA ILE A 62 -12.49 5.12 9.71
C ILE A 62 -12.47 3.61 9.44
N THR A 63 -13.34 3.18 8.53
CA THR A 63 -13.42 1.78 8.09
C THR A 63 -12.67 1.58 6.78
N TYR A 64 -11.83 0.55 6.74
CA TYR A 64 -11.04 0.13 5.60
C TYR A 64 -11.48 -1.26 5.16
N ASP A 65 -11.67 -1.46 3.85
CA ASP A 65 -11.79 -2.81 3.30
C ASP A 65 -10.40 -3.45 3.32
N VAL A 66 -10.27 -4.53 4.09
CA VAL A 66 -9.03 -5.28 4.25
C VAL A 66 -9.21 -6.73 3.80
N THR A 67 -10.26 -7.02 3.02
CA THR A 67 -10.58 -8.37 2.54
C THR A 67 -9.39 -9.01 1.83
N ASP A 68 -8.67 -8.25 1.00
CA ASP A 68 -7.51 -8.75 0.23
C ASP A 68 -6.25 -8.97 1.10
N ASN A 69 -6.24 -8.41 2.32
CA ASN A 69 -5.16 -8.59 3.29
C ASN A 69 -5.45 -9.74 4.28
N ALA A 70 -6.61 -10.39 4.15
CA ALA A 70 -7.04 -11.46 5.04
C ALA A 70 -6.90 -12.83 4.37
N THR A 71 -6.57 -13.84 5.18
CA THR A 71 -6.60 -15.26 4.77
C THR A 71 -7.66 -15.98 5.60
N LEU A 72 -8.50 -16.78 4.94
CA LEU A 72 -9.49 -17.62 5.61
C LEU A 72 -8.94 -19.04 5.75
N GLU A 73 -8.82 -19.55 6.97
CA GLU A 73 -8.47 -20.95 7.27
C GLU A 73 -9.73 -21.71 7.74
N PHE A 74 -9.88 -22.97 7.30
CA PHE A 74 -11.01 -23.85 7.58
C PHE A 74 -10.54 -25.23 8.05
#